data_AF-A0AAW0MEU3-F1
#
_entry.id   AF-A0AAW0MEU3-F1
#
_cell.length_a   1.000
_cell.length_b   1.000
_cell.length_c   1.000
_cell.angle_alpha   90.00
_cell.angle_beta   90.00
_cell.angle_gamma   90.00
#
_symmetry.space_group_name_H-M   'P 1'
#
loop_
_entity.id
_entity.type
_entity.pdbx_description
1 polymer ?
#
loop_
_entity_poly.entity_id
_entity_poly.type
_entity_poly.pdbx_seq_one_letter_code
_entity_poly.pdbx_strand_id
1 'polypeptide(L)'
;SFLCEALKEASEQKQSKSWYLLRARTLQTVGSYLSLDTKSLPQAQRNLIHLHGFSSPDTAVYESLKLFCSLLVTLVGKGLYGNHAGSSDVRFIDQDGATTATAAEATLPPIIILIPLCLCLTVSRENLCLKWQLLCDLLSCSVQMVSVRSRAGAVNDTRLQCLEALKLAMKLQALSQCAELLVLKAELELMQGEKEESACDLDKVRELLECCTDISDQMQKAEKKIKPRKGRLAPKD
;
A
#
# COMPACT_ATOMS: atom_id res chain seq x y z
N SER A 1 15.02 -21.78 14.61
CA SER A 1 15.17 -20.78 13.54
C SER A 1 14.89 -19.41 14.11
N PHE A 2 15.51 -18.35 13.58
CA PHE A 2 15.32 -16.98 14.08
C PHE A 2 13.85 -16.53 14.09
N LEU A 3 13.03 -17.00 13.15
CA LEU A 3 11.59 -16.71 13.13
C LEU A 3 10.83 -17.29 14.33
N CYS A 4 11.12 -18.53 14.75
CA CYS A 4 10.48 -19.14 15.91
C CYS A 4 10.93 -18.48 17.22
N GLU A 5 12.18 -18.04 17.29
CA GLU A 5 12.70 -17.28 18.42
C GLU A 5 12.02 -15.91 18.52
N ALA A 6 11.88 -15.20 17.38
CA ALA A 6 11.11 -13.96 17.30
C ALA A 6 9.62 -14.17 17.67
N LEU A 7 9.01 -15.30 17.28
CA LEU A 7 7.64 -15.65 17.69
C LEU A 7 7.51 -15.87 19.20
N LYS A 8 8.50 -16.55 19.80
CA LYS A 8 8.55 -16.76 21.25
C LYS A 8 8.67 -15.41 21.96
N GLU A 9 9.62 -14.57 21.58
CA GLU A 9 9.83 -13.26 22.21
C GLU A 9 8.63 -12.32 21.98
N ALA A 10 8.04 -12.34 20.79
CA ALA A 10 6.82 -11.59 20.49
C ALA A 10 5.56 -12.16 21.16
N SER A 11 5.63 -13.33 21.78
CA SER A 11 4.56 -13.90 22.63
C SER A 11 4.69 -13.47 24.09
N GLU A 12 5.89 -13.10 24.53
CA GLU A 12 6.13 -12.62 25.89
C GLU A 12 5.54 -11.20 26.04
N GLN A 13 4.52 -11.12 26.88
CA GLN A 13 3.52 -10.05 26.88
C GLN A 13 4.10 -8.71 27.37
N LYS A 14 4.29 -7.74 26.45
CA LYS A 14 4.65 -6.35 26.78
C LYS A 14 3.54 -5.41 26.27
N GLN A 15 2.98 -4.58 27.15
CA GLN A 15 1.87 -3.66 26.85
C GLN A 15 2.34 -2.35 26.18
N SER A 16 3.18 -2.43 25.14
CA SER A 16 3.65 -1.23 24.42
C SER A 16 3.21 -1.24 22.95
N LYS A 17 3.02 -0.04 22.40
CA LYS A 17 2.68 0.16 20.97
C LYS A 17 3.72 -0.49 20.04
N SER A 18 5.00 -0.34 20.37
CA SER A 18 6.11 -0.93 19.63
C SER A 18 6.08 -2.46 19.65
N TRP A 19 5.66 -3.06 20.77
CA TRP A 19 5.52 -4.51 20.85
C TRP A 19 4.40 -5.03 19.94
N TYR A 20 3.24 -4.36 19.93
CA TYR A 20 2.15 -4.73 19.02
C TYR A 20 2.55 -4.57 17.54
N LEU A 21 3.31 -3.51 17.21
CA LEU A 21 3.80 -3.31 15.84
C LEU A 21 4.79 -4.41 15.44
N LEU A 22 5.72 -4.76 16.32
CA LEU A 22 6.67 -5.84 16.10
C LEU A 22 5.96 -7.20 15.95
N ARG A 23 4.97 -7.47 16.81
CA ARG A 23 4.15 -8.67 16.74
C ARG A 23 3.39 -8.75 15.42
N ALA A 24 2.74 -7.68 14.98
CA ALA A 24 2.04 -7.64 13.70
C ALA A 24 2.98 -7.97 12.53
N ARG A 25 4.14 -7.30 12.44
CA ARG A 25 5.16 -7.58 11.40
C ARG A 25 5.71 -9.01 11.45
N THR A 26 5.88 -9.56 12.66
CA THR A 26 6.30 -10.96 12.84
C THR A 26 5.25 -11.91 12.25
N LEU A 27 3.96 -11.68 12.53
CA LEU A 27 2.86 -12.47 11.98
C LEU A 27 2.72 -12.34 10.46
N GLN A 28 2.91 -11.13 9.93
CA GLN A 28 2.96 -10.88 8.49
C GLN A 28 4.09 -11.70 7.81
N THR A 29 5.26 -11.74 8.45
CA THR A 29 6.41 -12.54 8.02
C THR A 29 6.10 -14.03 8.09
N VAL A 30 5.45 -14.51 9.17
CA VAL A 30 4.98 -15.90 9.27
C VAL A 30 4.03 -16.25 8.12
N GLY A 31 3.08 -15.37 7.80
CA GLY A 31 2.17 -15.55 6.67
C GLY A 31 2.91 -15.70 5.34
N SER A 32 3.99 -14.94 5.15
CA SER A 32 4.85 -15.04 3.96
C SER A 32 5.60 -16.37 3.91
N TYR A 33 6.18 -16.79 5.05
CA TYR A 33 6.89 -18.06 5.17
C TYR A 33 5.97 -19.26 4.91
N LEU A 34 4.78 -19.27 5.50
CA LEU A 34 3.80 -20.35 5.29
C LEU A 34 3.31 -20.42 3.84
N SER A 35 3.36 -19.31 3.10
CA SER A 35 3.02 -19.25 1.66
C SER A 35 4.13 -19.75 0.73
N LEU A 36 5.34 -20.01 1.23
CA LEU A 36 6.43 -20.58 0.41
C LEU A 36 6.12 -22.03 0.03
N ASP A 37 6.84 -22.59 -0.95
CA ASP A 37 6.81 -24.02 -1.24
C ASP A 37 7.53 -24.85 -0.15
N THR A 38 7.22 -26.14 -0.08
CA THR A 38 7.84 -27.14 0.80
C THR A 38 9.35 -27.31 0.57
N LYS A 39 9.83 -27.06 -0.66
CA LYS A 39 11.28 -27.05 -0.97
C LYS A 39 12.00 -25.87 -0.32
N SER A 40 11.34 -24.72 -0.24
CA SER A 40 11.91 -23.49 0.32
C SER A 40 11.76 -23.40 1.84
N LEU A 41 10.65 -23.92 2.38
CA LEU A 41 10.42 -24.01 3.83
C LEU A 41 10.21 -25.48 4.25
N PRO A 42 11.26 -26.13 4.79
CA PRO A 42 11.21 -27.52 5.22
C PRO A 42 10.07 -27.80 6.21
N GLN A 43 9.48 -28.99 6.12
CA GLN A 43 8.33 -29.38 6.95
C GLN A 43 8.61 -29.29 8.46
N ALA A 44 9.85 -29.57 8.91
CA ALA A 44 10.24 -29.41 10.31
C ALA A 44 10.06 -27.97 10.81
N GLN A 45 10.37 -26.97 9.97
CA GLN A 45 10.17 -25.56 10.33
C GLN A 45 8.69 -25.17 10.32
N ARG A 46 7.89 -25.72 9.39
CA ARG A 46 6.43 -25.54 9.40
C ARG A 46 5.79 -26.10 10.67
N ASN A 47 6.22 -27.30 11.09
CA ASN A 47 5.74 -27.92 12.31
C ASN A 47 6.05 -27.06 13.56
N LEU A 48 7.22 -26.41 13.60
CA LEU A 48 7.54 -25.46 14.67
C LEU A 48 6.63 -24.23 14.64
N ILE A 49 6.33 -23.67 13.47
CA ILE A 49 5.39 -22.55 13.34
C ILE A 49 3.98 -22.97 13.78
N HIS A 50 3.55 -24.19 13.42
CA HIS A 50 2.27 -24.75 13.85
C HIS A 50 2.20 -24.90 15.37
N LEU A 51 3.30 -25.28 16.03
CA LEU A 51 3.38 -25.37 17.49
C LEU A 51 3.14 -24.01 18.18
N HIS A 52 3.44 -22.90 17.50
CA HIS A 52 3.13 -21.54 17.97
C HIS A 52 1.69 -21.08 17.64
N GLY A 53 0.83 -21.96 17.11
CA GLY A 53 -0.59 -21.69 16.87
C GLY A 53 -0.94 -21.16 15.48
N PHE A 54 0.02 -21.11 14.53
CA PHE A 54 -0.22 -20.63 13.17
C PHE A 54 -0.13 -21.79 12.18
N SER A 55 -1.28 -22.33 11.77
CA SER A 55 -1.40 -23.48 10.86
C SER A 55 -1.56 -23.10 9.39
N SER A 56 -1.92 -21.85 9.10
CA SER A 56 -2.17 -21.37 7.75
C SER A 56 -1.68 -19.94 7.54
N PRO A 57 -1.29 -19.56 6.31
CA PRO A 57 -0.93 -18.19 6.01
C PRO A 57 -2.12 -17.24 6.22
N ASP A 58 -3.36 -17.68 5.96
CA ASP A 58 -4.57 -16.87 6.19
C ASP A 58 -4.68 -16.44 7.64
N THR A 59 -4.57 -17.39 8.56
CA THR A 59 -4.67 -17.14 10.00
C THR A 59 -3.58 -16.18 10.48
N ALA A 60 -2.33 -16.39 10.04
CA ALA A 60 -1.22 -15.53 10.43
C ALA A 60 -1.39 -14.08 9.94
N VAL A 61 -1.75 -13.90 8.66
CA VAL A 61 -1.94 -12.56 8.07
C VAL A 61 -3.18 -11.88 8.66
N TYR A 62 -4.25 -12.63 8.94
CA TYR A 62 -5.45 -12.09 9.57
C TYR A 62 -5.20 -11.58 10.99
N GLU A 63 -4.44 -12.33 11.81
CA GLU A 63 -4.03 -11.86 13.14
C GLU A 63 -3.11 -10.64 13.07
N SER A 64 -2.21 -10.59 12.09
CA SER A 64 -1.40 -9.39 11.79
C SER A 64 -2.30 -8.18 11.48
N LEU A 65 -3.28 -8.35 10.60
CA LEU A 65 -4.20 -7.30 10.18
C LEU A 65 -5.01 -6.75 11.36
N LYS A 66 -5.50 -7.60 12.25
CA LYS A 66 -6.19 -7.17 13.48
C LYS A 66 -5.33 -6.26 14.33
N LEU A 67 -4.06 -6.61 14.51
CA LEU A 67 -3.12 -5.82 15.31
C LEU A 67 -2.86 -4.46 14.66
N PHE A 68 -2.64 -4.41 13.34
CA PHE A 68 -2.48 -3.16 12.61
C PHE A 68 -3.74 -2.28 12.69
N CYS A 69 -4.94 -2.84 12.51
CA CYS A 69 -6.20 -2.11 12.65
C CYS A 69 -6.39 -1.57 14.08
N SER A 70 -6.08 -2.36 15.10
CA SER A 70 -6.13 -1.94 16.50
C SER A 70 -5.16 -0.78 16.79
N LEU A 71 -3.93 -0.89 16.28
CA LEU A 71 -2.94 0.18 16.36
C LEU A 71 -3.38 1.44 15.61
N LEU A 72 -4.01 1.29 14.45
CA LEU A 72 -4.47 2.42 13.64
C LEU A 72 -5.54 3.22 14.39
N VAL A 73 -6.53 2.55 14.97
CA VAL A 73 -7.56 3.19 15.81
C VAL A 73 -6.91 3.91 16.99
N THR A 74 -5.89 3.29 17.61
CA THR A 74 -5.19 3.85 18.78
C THR A 74 -4.31 5.06 18.44
N LEU A 75 -3.69 5.08 17.26
CA LEU A 75 -2.68 6.09 16.89
C LEU A 75 -3.23 7.21 16.00
N VAL A 76 -4.24 6.91 15.18
CA VAL A 76 -4.81 7.87 14.23
C VAL A 76 -6.23 8.30 14.61
N GLY A 77 -6.89 7.57 15.50
CA GLY A 77 -8.28 7.84 15.90
C GLY A 77 -9.28 7.36 14.85
N LYS A 78 -10.58 7.37 15.21
CA LYS A 78 -11.67 6.83 14.37
C LYS A 78 -11.91 7.60 13.05
N GLY A 79 -11.27 8.76 12.87
CA GLY A 79 -11.56 9.71 11.77
C GLY A 79 -11.14 9.26 10.37
N LEU A 80 -10.40 8.15 10.20
CA LEU A 80 -10.06 7.62 8.87
C LEU A 80 -11.16 6.73 8.26
N TYR A 81 -12.06 6.19 9.09
CA TYR A 81 -13.12 5.24 8.69
C TYR A 81 -14.54 5.82 8.69
N GLY A 82 -14.68 7.15 8.67
CA GLY A 82 -15.92 7.79 8.21
C GLY A 82 -16.56 8.80 9.16
N ASN A 83 -16.91 9.95 8.58
CA ASN A 83 -18.13 10.67 8.89
C ASN A 83 -18.53 11.50 7.66
N HIS A 84 -19.26 10.87 6.71
CA HIS A 84 -20.08 11.60 5.73
C HIS A 84 -21.49 11.01 5.79
N ALA A 85 -22.23 11.38 6.85
CA ALA A 85 -23.67 11.56 6.72
C ALA A 85 -23.86 12.82 5.87
N GLY A 86 -23.95 12.64 4.56
CA GLY A 86 -24.04 13.74 3.60
C GLY A 86 -23.77 13.29 2.18
N SER A 87 -24.83 12.76 1.56
CA SER A 87 -25.12 12.75 0.12
C SER A 87 -23.94 12.98 -0.84
N SER A 88 -23.49 11.92 -1.51
CA SER A 88 -23.13 12.00 -2.93
C SER A 88 -23.54 10.69 -3.59
N ASP A 89 -24.77 10.73 -4.09
CA ASP A 89 -25.31 9.88 -5.13
C ASP A 89 -24.38 9.96 -6.36
N VAL A 90 -23.55 8.95 -6.59
CA VAL A 90 -22.78 8.84 -7.83
C VAL A 90 -23.71 8.22 -8.86
N ARG A 91 -24.48 9.08 -9.52
CA ARG A 91 -25.26 8.71 -10.71
C ARG A 91 -24.28 8.37 -11.83
N PHE A 92 -24.32 7.10 -12.25
CA PHE A 92 -23.84 6.66 -13.55
C PHE A 92 -24.53 7.51 -14.64
N ILE A 93 -23.76 8.24 -15.44
CA ILE A 93 -24.29 8.93 -16.62
C ILE A 93 -24.04 8.03 -17.83
N ASP A 94 -25.14 7.68 -18.48
CA ASP A 94 -25.19 7.05 -19.79
C ASP A 94 -25.38 8.14 -20.87
N GLN A 95 -24.68 7.93 -21.98
CA GLN A 95 -24.88 8.41 -23.37
C GLN A 95 -24.82 9.90 -23.81
N ASP A 96 -24.04 10.04 -24.89
CA ASP A 96 -24.25 10.77 -26.16
C ASP A 96 -24.34 12.30 -26.23
N GLY A 97 -23.54 12.86 -27.16
CA GLY A 97 -23.84 14.14 -27.81
C GLY A 97 -22.63 15.03 -28.08
N ALA A 98 -22.47 15.41 -29.34
CA ALA A 98 -21.33 16.15 -29.89
C ALA A 98 -21.13 17.60 -29.39
N THR A 99 -19.98 18.15 -29.82
CA THR A 99 -19.68 19.56 -30.22
C THR A 99 -18.82 20.42 -29.27
N THR A 100 -17.54 20.56 -29.68
CA THR A 100 -16.65 21.75 -29.72
C THR A 100 -16.65 22.81 -28.60
N ALA A 101 -15.44 23.13 -28.11
CA ALA A 101 -14.78 24.46 -28.10
C ALA A 101 -13.92 24.66 -26.82
N THR A 102 -12.59 24.63 -26.96
CA THR A 102 -11.62 25.76 -26.86
C THR A 102 -11.13 26.15 -25.46
N ALA A 103 -9.87 25.77 -25.22
CA ALA A 103 -8.72 26.57 -24.74
C ALA A 103 -8.73 27.34 -23.40
N ALA A 104 -7.73 26.97 -22.57
CA ALA A 104 -6.88 27.77 -21.67
C ALA A 104 -7.56 28.47 -20.47
N GLU A 105 -7.01 28.59 -19.27
CA GLU A 105 -5.63 28.59 -18.77
C GLU A 105 -5.70 28.54 -17.23
N ALA A 106 -4.82 27.77 -16.57
CA ALA A 106 -4.40 28.06 -15.19
C ALA A 106 -3.06 27.34 -14.91
N THR A 107 -2.01 28.14 -15.00
CA THR A 107 -0.59 27.77 -14.92
C THR A 107 -0.09 27.81 -13.47
N LEU A 108 0.85 26.88 -13.16
CA LEU A 108 1.98 26.92 -12.18
C LEU A 108 1.93 25.84 -11.05
N PRO A 109 3.11 25.33 -10.55
CA PRO A 109 4.27 24.73 -11.22
C PRO A 109 4.81 23.45 -10.49
N PRO A 110 5.84 22.74 -11.02
CA PRO A 110 6.23 21.38 -10.60
C PRO A 110 7.27 21.30 -9.46
N ILE A 111 6.98 21.86 -8.28
CA ILE A 111 7.88 21.80 -7.10
C ILE A 111 7.21 21.13 -5.88
N ILE A 112 5.92 20.79 -5.95
CA ILE A 112 5.11 20.41 -4.78
C ILE A 112 5.37 18.97 -4.27
N ILE A 113 6.09 18.11 -5.00
CA ILE A 113 6.29 16.70 -4.58
C ILE A 113 7.63 16.45 -3.83
N LEU A 114 8.60 17.37 -3.88
CA LEU A 114 9.85 17.24 -3.11
C LEU A 114 9.79 17.87 -1.71
N ILE A 115 8.77 18.66 -1.42
CA ILE A 115 8.59 19.31 -0.11
C ILE A 115 7.98 18.37 0.95
N PRO A 116 7.05 17.44 0.65
CA PRO A 116 6.48 16.57 1.68
C PRO A 116 7.49 15.58 2.30
N LEU A 117 8.43 15.05 1.51
CA LEU A 117 9.46 14.13 2.03
C LEU A 117 10.59 14.85 2.78
N CYS A 118 10.97 16.07 2.37
CA CYS A 118 12.10 16.77 2.99
C CYS A 118 11.68 17.71 4.15
N LEU A 119 10.44 18.21 4.18
CA LEU A 119 9.93 19.08 5.25
C LEU A 119 9.28 18.28 6.41
N CYS A 120 8.79 17.05 6.16
CA CYS A 120 8.35 16.14 7.24
C CYS A 120 9.50 15.69 8.16
N LEU A 121 10.75 15.82 7.72
CA LEU A 121 11.90 15.49 8.54
C LEU A 121 12.18 16.54 9.62
N THR A 122 11.68 17.78 9.56
CA THR A 122 12.14 18.84 10.47
C THR A 122 11.14 19.34 11.53
N VAL A 123 9.85 19.00 11.48
CA VAL A 123 8.88 19.60 12.43
C VAL A 123 7.84 18.57 12.93
N SER A 124 7.96 18.18 14.21
CA SER A 124 7.12 17.24 15.00
C SER A 124 7.28 15.74 14.65
N ARG A 125 8.48 15.23 14.92
CA ARG A 125 9.13 14.10 14.25
C ARG A 125 8.66 12.68 14.66
N GLU A 126 8.09 12.47 15.84
CA GLU A 126 7.99 11.11 16.39
C GLU A 126 6.65 10.40 16.13
N ASN A 127 5.57 11.16 15.85
CA ASN A 127 4.24 10.56 15.68
C ASN A 127 3.77 10.50 14.22
N LEU A 128 4.19 11.42 13.36
CA LEU A 128 3.75 11.42 11.96
C LEU A 128 4.41 10.29 11.17
N CYS A 129 5.72 10.11 11.33
CA CYS A 129 6.47 9.02 10.69
C CYS A 129 5.93 7.64 11.12
N LEU A 130 5.65 7.44 12.41
CA LEU A 130 5.05 6.19 12.90
C LEU A 130 3.64 5.94 12.34
N LYS A 131 2.81 6.98 12.21
CA LYS A 131 1.48 6.85 11.60
C LYS A 131 1.56 6.50 10.12
N TRP A 132 2.45 7.14 9.37
CA TRP A 132 2.69 6.80 7.96
C TRP A 132 3.22 5.38 7.81
N GLN A 133 4.23 5.01 8.60
CA GLN A 133 4.77 3.65 8.58
C GLN A 133 3.67 2.62 8.89
N LEU A 134 2.83 2.88 9.90
CA LEU A 134 1.72 2.01 10.24
C LEU A 134 0.72 1.86 9.09
N LEU A 135 0.41 2.95 8.38
CA LEU A 135 -0.48 2.92 7.22
C LEU A 135 0.13 2.12 6.06
N CYS A 136 1.43 2.25 5.81
CA CYS A 136 2.15 1.44 4.82
C CYS A 136 2.16 -0.05 5.20
N ASP A 137 2.45 -0.38 6.46
CA ASP A 137 2.46 -1.75 6.94
C ASP A 137 1.05 -2.38 6.87
N LEU A 138 0.02 -1.61 7.25
CA LEU A 138 -1.37 -2.02 7.14
C LEU A 138 -1.75 -2.30 5.68
N LEU A 139 -1.38 -1.42 4.75
CA LEU A 139 -1.66 -1.61 3.33
C LEU A 139 -0.96 -2.86 2.80
N SER A 140 0.33 -3.04 3.10
CA SER A 140 1.08 -4.25 2.75
C SER A 140 0.41 -5.52 3.31
N CYS A 141 -0.05 -5.47 4.57
CA CYS A 141 -0.76 -6.59 5.20
C CYS A 141 -2.10 -6.88 4.51
N SER A 142 -2.82 -5.85 4.09
CA SER A 142 -4.08 -5.99 3.36
C SER A 142 -3.89 -6.59 1.96
N VAL A 143 -2.86 -6.17 1.21
CA VAL A 143 -2.51 -6.77 -0.09
C VAL A 143 -2.18 -8.25 0.07
N GLN A 144 -1.35 -8.60 1.06
CA GLN A 144 -1.01 -9.99 1.35
C GLN A 144 -2.25 -10.80 1.75
N MET A 145 -3.18 -10.22 2.53
CA MET A 145 -4.42 -10.87 2.94
C MET A 145 -5.30 -11.24 1.73
N VAL A 146 -5.45 -10.29 0.78
CA VAL A 146 -6.20 -10.49 -0.47
C VAL A 146 -5.55 -11.60 -1.31
N SER A 147 -4.23 -11.55 -1.50
CA SER A 147 -3.49 -12.58 -2.23
C SER A 147 -3.65 -13.97 -1.61
N VAL A 148 -3.59 -14.07 -0.28
CA VAL A 148 -3.76 -15.35 0.42
C VAL A 148 -5.17 -15.91 0.26
N ARG A 149 -6.21 -15.07 0.37
CA ARG A 149 -7.63 -15.48 0.30
C ARG A 149 -8.17 -15.70 -1.10
N SER A 150 -7.64 -15.00 -2.10
CA SER A 150 -8.02 -15.20 -3.51
C SER A 150 -7.94 -16.69 -3.90
N ARG A 151 -6.93 -17.39 -3.38
CA ARG A 151 -6.68 -18.82 -3.63
C ARG A 151 -7.64 -19.78 -2.90
N ALA A 152 -8.48 -19.29 -1.98
CA ALA A 152 -9.34 -20.10 -1.11
C ALA A 152 -10.82 -20.13 -1.57
N GLY A 153 -11.18 -19.47 -2.67
CA GLY A 153 -12.51 -19.55 -3.28
C GLY A 153 -13.59 -18.64 -2.66
N ALA A 154 -13.27 -17.87 -1.62
CA ALA A 154 -14.17 -16.87 -1.04
C ALA A 154 -14.12 -15.55 -1.82
N VAL A 155 -14.52 -15.60 -3.10
CA VAL A 155 -14.26 -14.52 -4.08
C VAL A 155 -14.93 -13.20 -3.70
N ASN A 156 -16.19 -13.23 -3.25
CA ASN A 156 -16.93 -12.01 -2.87
C ASN A 156 -16.32 -11.28 -1.66
N ASP A 157 -16.02 -12.01 -0.58
CA ASP A 157 -15.41 -11.44 0.62
C ASP A 157 -14.01 -10.89 0.31
N THR A 158 -13.26 -11.61 -0.52
CA THR A 158 -11.93 -11.19 -0.96
C THR A 158 -12.00 -9.92 -1.81
N ARG A 159 -13.00 -9.80 -2.68
CA ARG A 159 -13.22 -8.60 -3.50
C ARG A 159 -13.54 -7.37 -2.66
N LEU A 160 -14.38 -7.53 -1.63
CA LEU A 160 -14.65 -6.44 -0.68
C LEU A 160 -13.37 -5.99 0.04
N GLN A 161 -12.56 -6.94 0.54
CA GLN A 161 -11.28 -6.63 1.16
C GLN A 161 -10.31 -5.95 0.19
N CYS A 162 -10.30 -6.37 -1.09
CA CYS A 162 -9.50 -5.75 -2.14
C CYS A 162 -9.92 -4.30 -2.40
N LEU A 163 -11.22 -4.00 -2.41
CA LEU A 163 -11.73 -2.64 -2.57
C LEU A 163 -11.35 -1.73 -1.39
N GLU A 164 -11.39 -2.24 -0.16
CA GLU A 164 -10.95 -1.48 1.02
C GLU A 164 -9.45 -1.19 0.98
N ALA A 165 -8.64 -2.17 0.59
CA ALA A 165 -7.20 -2.01 0.39
C ALA A 165 -6.89 -0.99 -0.72
N LEU A 166 -7.64 -1.02 -1.83
CA LEU A 166 -7.44 -0.09 -2.95
C LEU A 166 -7.77 1.35 -2.54
N LYS A 167 -8.85 1.56 -1.78
CA LYS A 167 -9.19 2.88 -1.21
C LYS A 167 -8.08 3.40 -0.31
N LEU A 168 -7.47 2.54 0.50
CA LEU A 168 -6.32 2.90 1.33
C LEU A 168 -5.10 3.24 0.48
N ALA A 169 -4.77 2.42 -0.52
CA ALA A 169 -3.65 2.65 -1.45
C ALA A 169 -3.76 3.99 -2.18
N MET A 170 -4.95 4.32 -2.69
CA MET A 170 -5.22 5.61 -3.32
C MET A 170 -5.02 6.79 -2.36
N LYS A 171 -5.52 6.68 -1.11
CA LYS A 171 -5.32 7.72 -0.08
C LYS A 171 -3.84 7.91 0.27
N LEU A 172 -3.04 6.85 0.22
CA LEU A 172 -1.59 6.89 0.46
C LEU A 172 -0.77 7.24 -0.80
N GLN A 173 -1.41 7.41 -1.95
CA GLN A 173 -0.75 7.60 -3.25
C GLN A 173 0.26 6.48 -3.58
N ALA A 174 -0.01 5.25 -3.13
CA ALA A 174 0.85 4.09 -3.35
C ALA A 174 0.56 3.43 -4.70
N LEU A 175 0.91 4.10 -5.81
CA LEU A 175 0.51 3.71 -7.17
C LEU A 175 0.88 2.26 -7.54
N SER A 176 2.06 1.79 -7.12
CA SER A 176 2.49 0.40 -7.35
C SER A 176 1.56 -0.62 -6.67
N GLN A 177 1.11 -0.33 -5.45
CA GLN A 177 0.15 -1.18 -4.73
C GLN A 177 -1.27 -1.02 -5.26
N CYS A 178 -1.64 0.15 -5.81
CA CYS A 178 -2.89 0.30 -6.55
C CYS A 178 -2.92 -0.64 -7.77
N ALA A 179 -1.84 -0.69 -8.55
CA ALA A 179 -1.74 -1.58 -9.70
C ALA A 179 -1.84 -3.06 -9.29
N GLU A 180 -1.13 -3.48 -8.24
CA GLU A 180 -1.20 -4.86 -7.72
C GLU A 180 -2.62 -5.24 -7.26
N LEU A 181 -3.31 -4.34 -6.55
CA LEU A 181 -4.68 -4.57 -6.10
C LEU A 181 -5.70 -4.59 -7.24
N LEU A 182 -5.51 -3.77 -8.28
CA LEU A 182 -6.35 -3.81 -9.47
C LEU A 182 -6.17 -5.12 -10.25
N VAL A 183 -4.96 -5.66 -10.35
CA VAL A 183 -4.72 -6.98 -10.94
C VAL A 183 -5.41 -8.07 -10.12
N LEU A 184 -5.26 -8.06 -8.79
CA LEU A 184 -5.96 -9.01 -7.92
C LEU A 184 -7.48 -8.88 -8.03
N LYS A 185 -8.02 -7.67 -8.13
CA LYS A 185 -9.46 -7.43 -8.34
C LYS A 185 -9.94 -7.99 -9.69
N ALA A 186 -9.20 -7.72 -10.77
CA ALA A 186 -9.49 -8.26 -12.09
C ALA A 186 -9.45 -9.80 -12.10
N GLU A 187 -8.51 -10.44 -11.41
CA GLU A 187 -8.48 -11.90 -11.26
C GLU A 187 -9.73 -12.44 -10.57
N LEU A 188 -10.18 -11.80 -9.48
CA LEU A 188 -11.40 -12.18 -8.75
C LEU A 188 -12.66 -12.02 -9.63
N GLU A 189 -12.72 -10.97 -10.43
CA GLU A 189 -13.82 -10.71 -11.38
C GLU A 189 -13.87 -11.75 -12.49
N LEU A 190 -12.71 -12.16 -13.02
CA LEU A 190 -12.64 -13.27 -13.98
C LEU A 190 -13.14 -14.58 -13.38
N MET A 191 -12.84 -14.86 -12.10
CA MET A 191 -13.36 -16.03 -11.40
C MET A 191 -14.90 -16.00 -11.27
N GLN A 192 -15.52 -14.81 -11.32
CA GLN A 192 -16.98 -14.62 -11.28
C GLN A 192 -17.62 -14.57 -12.67
N GLY A 193 -16.82 -14.58 -13.74
CA GLY A 193 -17.28 -14.45 -15.13
C GLY A 193 -17.50 -13.00 -15.58
N GLU A 194 -17.12 -12.02 -14.76
CA GLU A 194 -17.25 -10.58 -15.03
C GLU A 194 -16.06 -10.08 -15.87
N LYS A 195 -16.07 -10.40 -17.17
CA LYS A 195 -14.94 -10.11 -18.07
C LYS A 195 -14.78 -8.62 -18.40
N GLU A 196 -15.88 -7.89 -18.53
CA GLU A 196 -15.85 -6.46 -18.89
C GLU A 196 -15.33 -5.63 -17.71
N GLU A 197 -15.77 -5.94 -16.49
CA GLU A 197 -15.27 -5.32 -15.26
C GLU A 197 -13.76 -5.58 -15.10
N SER A 198 -13.33 -6.83 -15.33
CA SER A 198 -11.91 -7.20 -15.32
C SER A 198 -11.10 -6.40 -16.34
N ALA A 199 -11.61 -6.25 -17.58
CA ALA A 199 -10.95 -5.47 -18.62
C ALA A 199 -10.83 -3.99 -18.22
N CYS A 200 -11.90 -3.40 -17.69
CA CYS A 200 -11.90 -2.01 -17.20
C CYS A 200 -10.85 -1.78 -16.10
N ASP A 201 -10.69 -2.73 -15.19
CA ASP A 201 -9.66 -2.65 -14.14
C ASP A 201 -8.24 -2.78 -14.68
N LEU A 202 -8.01 -3.64 -15.67
CA LEU A 202 -6.71 -3.77 -16.34
C LEU A 202 -6.35 -2.54 -17.18
N ASP A 203 -7.34 -1.86 -17.77
CA ASP A 203 -7.11 -0.59 -18.44
C ASP A 203 -6.68 0.50 -17.45
N LYS A 204 -7.26 0.56 -16.25
CA LYS A 204 -6.75 1.46 -15.18
C LYS A 204 -5.31 1.12 -14.77
N VAL A 205 -4.93 -0.16 -14.76
CA VAL A 205 -3.53 -0.56 -14.50
C VAL A 205 -2.61 0.00 -15.58
N ARG A 206 -3.01 -0.08 -16.85
CA ARG A 206 -2.26 0.51 -17.97
C ARG A 206 -2.10 2.03 -17.78
N GLU A 207 -3.18 2.74 -17.48
CA GLU A 207 -3.14 4.20 -17.23
C GLU A 207 -2.19 4.56 -16.08
N LEU A 208 -2.21 3.80 -14.98
CA LEU A 208 -1.31 4.01 -13.83
C LEU A 208 0.16 3.79 -14.19
N LEU A 209 0.46 2.80 -15.03
CA LEU A 209 1.82 2.52 -15.50
C LEU A 209 2.33 3.63 -16.41
N GLU A 210 1.49 4.16 -17.29
CA GLU A 210 1.81 5.30 -18.16
C GLU A 210 2.13 6.56 -17.32
N CYS A 211 1.34 6.82 -16.27
CA CYS A 211 1.59 7.91 -15.33
C CYS A 211 2.93 7.76 -14.56
N CYS A 212 3.41 6.53 -14.36
CA CYS A 212 4.68 6.25 -13.70
C CYS A 212 5.89 6.46 -14.62
N THR A 213 5.72 6.34 -15.95
CA THR A 213 6.81 6.55 -16.92
C THR A 213 7.14 8.04 -17.13
N ASP A 214 6.15 8.92 -17.10
CA ASP A 214 6.34 10.38 -17.29
C ASP A 214 7.27 11.01 -16.24
N ILE A 215 7.26 10.49 -15.01
CA ILE A 215 8.12 10.97 -13.92
C ILE A 215 9.60 10.61 -14.21
N SER A 216 9.86 9.44 -14.78
CA SER A 216 11.22 8.98 -15.12
C SER A 216 11.82 9.80 -16.27
N ASP A 217 11.00 10.12 -17.27
CA ASP A 217 11.42 10.90 -18.44
C ASP A 217 11.74 12.36 -18.09
N GLN A 218 11.03 12.94 -17.11
CA GLN A 218 11.36 14.29 -16.61
C GLN A 218 12.67 14.32 -15.81
N MET A 219 13.00 13.26 -15.06
CA MET A 219 14.29 13.17 -14.34
C MET A 219 15.48 13.14 -15.30
N GLN A 220 15.38 12.42 -16.42
CA GLN A 220 16.45 12.40 -17.44
C GLN A 220 16.63 13.74 -18.17
N LYS A 221 15.58 14.57 -18.24
CA LYS A 221 15.62 15.89 -18.87
C LYS A 221 16.26 16.96 -17.95
N ALA A 222 16.16 16.78 -16.63
CA ALA A 222 16.70 17.70 -15.62
C ALA A 222 18.23 17.59 -15.42
N GLU A 223 18.86 16.46 -15.77
CA GLU A 223 20.31 16.24 -15.60
C GLU A 223 21.21 16.90 -16.68
N LYS A 224 20.63 17.52 -17.72
CA LYS A 224 21.42 18.13 -18.81
C LYS A 224 21.56 19.66 -18.68
N LYS A 225 22.39 20.13 -17.74
CA LYS A 225 23.27 21.35 -17.81
C LYS A 225 23.55 21.90 -16.40
N ILE A 226 24.56 21.38 -15.72
CA ILE A 226 25.29 22.15 -14.71
C ILE A 226 26.63 22.53 -15.35
N LYS A 227 26.72 23.74 -15.90
CA LYS A 227 28.00 24.32 -16.31
C LYS A 227 28.74 24.79 -15.06
N PRO A 228 29.99 24.37 -14.80
CA PRO A 228 30.78 24.89 -13.68
C PRO A 228 31.02 26.39 -13.87
N ARG A 229 30.52 27.22 -12.95
CA ARG A 229 30.77 28.67 -12.97
C ARG A 229 32.13 28.94 -12.35
N LYS A 230 33.11 29.27 -13.21
CA LYS A 230 34.50 29.60 -12.85
C LYS A 230 34.53 30.80 -11.89
N GLY A 231 35.02 30.59 -10.67
CA GLY A 231 35.22 31.64 -9.67
C GLY A 231 36.21 32.69 -10.14
N ARG A 232 35.86 33.98 -9.98
CA ARG A 232 36.73 35.12 -10.28
C ARG A 232 37.47 35.51 -9.00
N LEU A 233 38.80 35.55 -9.08
CA LEU A 233 39.73 35.98 -8.03
C LEU A 233 39.49 37.45 -7.64
N ALA A 234 39.65 37.73 -6.35
CA ALA A 234 39.59 39.08 -5.77
C ALA A 234 40.78 39.95 -6.23
N PRO A 235 40.60 41.27 -6.41
CA PRO A 235 41.73 42.19 -6.53
C PRO A 235 42.31 42.47 -5.14
N LYS A 236 43.64 42.39 -5.04
CA LYS A 236 44.41 43.13 -4.04
C LYS A 236 44.31 44.62 -4.40
N ASP A 237 43.94 45.45 -3.45
CA ASP A 237 44.82 46.42 -2.78
C ASP A 237 44.08 47.08 -1.61
#